data_AF-N1ZY79-F1
#
_entry.id   AF-N1ZY79-F1
#
_cell.length_a   1.000
_cell.length_b   1.000
_cell.length_c   1.000
_cell.angle_alpha   90.00
_cell.angle_beta   90.00
_cell.angle_gamma   90.00
#
_symmetry.space_group_name_H-M   'P 1'
#
loop_
_entity.id
_entity.type
_entity.pdbx_description
1 polymer ?
#
loop_
_entity_poly.entity_id
_entity_poly.type
_entity_poly.pdbx_seq_one_letter_code
_entity_poly.pdbx_strand_id
1 'polypeptide(L)'
;MGAYEIKPDILESLCGEIVAINKVLMDGVIESGDNILFSPEYIKFSFSKHLLEDINFLTTLSGEEIFKPRHAYMILRDMIEQVIEFIYLMKHPDLIAEFMGDKIDNSKITANTPVKSTHRLGNERYSGGRKSVSEMARDIGEKNLSEKQPALYDIYQLLSEECHNSYFFSNLDNLGETENGEEKLALTEEQAQYLMIIIERFMDVYRQ
;
A
#
# COMPACT_ATOMS: atom_id res chain seq x y z
N MET A 1 27.13 2.74 -5.37
CA MET A 1 26.61 2.89 -3.98
C MET A 1 25.75 1.67 -3.66
N GLY A 2 25.74 1.18 -2.41
CA GLY A 2 24.88 0.05 -2.01
C GLY A 2 23.41 0.45 -1.90
N ALA A 3 22.50 -0.53 -1.90
CA ALA A 3 21.09 -0.31 -1.57
C ALA A 3 20.96 0.39 -0.21
N TYR A 4 19.99 1.29 -0.06
CA TYR A 4 19.73 1.91 1.24
C TYR A 4 19.12 0.87 2.17
N GLU A 5 19.75 0.64 3.33
CA GLU A 5 19.22 -0.28 4.33
C GLU A 5 18.45 0.49 5.41
N ILE A 6 17.17 0.14 5.58
CA ILE A 6 16.44 0.54 6.79
C ILE A 6 17.08 -0.19 7.96
N LYS A 7 17.38 0.55 9.04
CA LYS A 7 18.02 -0.01 10.23
C LYS A 7 17.22 -1.23 10.73
N PRO A 8 17.86 -2.40 10.92
CA PRO A 8 17.18 -3.62 11.35
C PRO A 8 16.32 -3.43 12.60
N ASP A 9 16.82 -2.68 13.59
CA ASP A 9 16.10 -2.38 14.83
C ASP A 9 14.76 -1.66 14.61
N ILE A 10 14.66 -0.81 13.57
CA ILE A 10 13.40 -0.11 13.23
C ILE A 10 12.37 -1.13 12.70
N LEU A 11 12.79 -2.01 11.80
CA LEU A 11 11.92 -3.03 11.22
C LEU A 11 11.50 -4.07 12.27
N GLU A 12 12.42 -4.51 13.12
CA GLU A 12 12.14 -5.43 14.22
C GLU A 12 11.14 -4.81 15.21
N SER A 13 11.34 -3.55 15.59
CA SER A 13 10.40 -2.83 16.46
C SER A 13 9.02 -2.68 15.83
N LEU A 14 8.94 -2.31 14.55
CA LEU A 14 7.67 -2.17 13.82
C LEU A 14 6.93 -3.51 13.74
N CYS A 15 7.63 -4.58 13.37
CA CYS A 15 7.08 -5.92 13.27
C CYS A 15 6.58 -6.40 14.64
N GLY A 16 7.37 -6.22 15.70
CA GLY A 16 6.99 -6.57 17.06
C GLY A 16 5.74 -5.83 17.53
N GLU A 17 5.65 -4.52 17.24
CA GLU A 17 4.48 -3.70 17.56
C GLU A 17 3.22 -4.19 16.82
N ILE A 18 3.28 -4.36 15.51
CA ILE A 18 2.13 -4.82 14.70
C ILE A 18 1.69 -6.22 15.13
N VAL A 19 2.62 -7.15 15.38
CA VAL A 19 2.29 -8.50 15.84
C VAL A 19 1.58 -8.46 17.20
N ALA A 20 2.02 -7.62 18.12
CA ALA A 20 1.39 -7.48 19.42
C ALA A 20 -0.04 -6.91 19.32
N ILE A 21 -0.24 -5.85 18.52
CA ILE A 21 -1.56 -5.24 18.31
C ILE A 21 -2.49 -6.21 17.57
N ASN A 22 -2.01 -6.88 16.51
CA ASN A 22 -2.79 -7.85 15.74
C ASN A 22 -3.33 -9.00 16.58
N LYS A 23 -2.55 -9.45 17.58
CA LYS A 23 -3.02 -10.47 18.51
C LYS A 23 -4.26 -9.98 19.28
N VAL A 24 -4.21 -8.77 19.83
CA VAL A 24 -5.34 -8.18 20.58
C VAL A 24 -6.56 -7.98 19.68
N LEU A 25 -6.35 -7.47 18.46
CA LEU A 25 -7.43 -7.28 17.48
C LEU A 25 -8.13 -8.61 17.17
N MET A 26 -7.37 -9.67 16.89
CA MET A 26 -7.95 -10.95 16.50
C MET A 26 -8.61 -11.69 17.66
N ASP A 27 -8.07 -11.59 18.88
CA ASP A 27 -8.72 -12.14 20.08
C ASP A 27 -10.11 -11.49 20.26
N GLY A 28 -10.20 -10.16 20.14
CA GLY A 28 -11.48 -9.44 20.23
C GLY A 28 -12.48 -9.77 19.12
N VAL A 29 -11.99 -9.95 17.88
CA VAL A 29 -12.81 -10.34 16.72
C VAL A 29 -13.37 -11.76 16.88
N ILE A 30 -12.59 -12.69 17.43
CA ILE A 30 -13.05 -14.07 17.66
C ILE A 30 -14.12 -14.10 18.76
N GLU A 31 -13.95 -13.29 19.81
CA GLU A 31 -14.90 -13.20 20.92
C GLU A 31 -16.27 -12.61 20.51
N SER A 32 -16.32 -11.73 19.49
CA SER A 32 -17.57 -11.06 19.07
C SER A 32 -18.55 -11.95 18.29
N GLY A 33 -18.10 -13.08 17.74
CA GLY A 33 -18.96 -14.14 17.17
C GLY A 33 -19.66 -13.87 15.83
N ASP A 34 -20.08 -12.63 15.54
CA ASP A 34 -20.79 -12.23 14.30
C ASP A 34 -20.05 -11.12 13.53
N ASN A 35 -20.17 -11.11 12.20
CA ASN A 35 -19.62 -10.10 11.27
C ASN A 35 -18.10 -9.85 11.35
N ILE A 36 -17.34 -10.89 11.72
CA ILE A 36 -15.86 -10.90 11.82
C ILE A 36 -15.18 -10.21 10.63
N LEU A 37 -15.62 -10.51 9.40
CA LEU A 37 -14.97 -10.01 8.18
C LEU A 37 -15.23 -8.53 7.92
N PHE A 38 -16.23 -7.92 8.57
CA PHE A 38 -16.70 -6.57 8.28
C PHE A 38 -16.41 -5.59 9.42
N SER A 39 -15.52 -5.94 10.35
CA SER A 39 -15.14 -5.07 11.46
C SER A 39 -13.90 -4.22 11.16
N PRO A 40 -13.78 -3.02 11.75
CA PRO A 40 -12.55 -2.23 11.69
C PRO A 40 -11.32 -3.00 12.17
N GLU A 41 -11.47 -3.84 13.19
CA GLU A 41 -10.39 -4.66 13.76
C GLU A 41 -9.86 -5.66 12.73
N TYR A 42 -10.74 -6.32 11.96
CA TYR A 42 -10.31 -7.23 10.91
C TYR A 42 -9.63 -6.48 9.75
N ILE A 43 -10.12 -5.30 9.38
CA ILE A 43 -9.46 -4.46 8.38
C ILE A 43 -8.06 -4.05 8.83
N LYS A 44 -7.90 -3.59 10.07
CA LYS A 44 -6.58 -3.27 10.65
C LYS A 44 -5.64 -4.48 10.62
N PHE A 45 -6.13 -5.65 11.03
CA PHE A 45 -5.37 -6.89 10.98
C PHE A 45 -4.93 -7.24 9.55
N SER A 46 -5.89 -7.24 8.62
CA SER A 46 -5.63 -7.60 7.22
C SER A 46 -4.64 -6.65 6.56
N PHE A 47 -4.86 -5.33 6.64
CA PHE A 47 -3.98 -4.36 6.00
C PHE A 47 -2.58 -4.34 6.62
N SER A 48 -2.45 -4.46 7.94
CA SER A 48 -1.12 -4.48 8.58
C SER A 48 -0.31 -5.71 8.18
N LYS A 49 -0.96 -6.85 7.95
CA LYS A 49 -0.29 -8.06 7.45
C LYS A 49 0.29 -7.84 6.05
N HIS A 50 -0.52 -7.30 5.12
CA HIS A 50 -0.05 -7.02 3.76
C HIS A 50 1.06 -5.94 3.76
N LEU A 51 0.93 -4.89 4.58
CA LEU A 51 1.97 -3.88 4.74
C LEU A 51 3.31 -4.49 5.16
N LEU A 52 3.31 -5.40 6.15
CA LEU A 52 4.52 -6.10 6.59
C LEU A 52 5.09 -7.01 5.51
N GLU A 53 4.25 -7.69 4.74
CA GLU A 53 4.67 -8.52 3.62
C GLU A 53 5.38 -7.68 2.55
N ASP A 54 4.82 -6.51 2.19
CA ASP A 54 5.41 -5.59 1.20
C ASP A 54 6.71 -4.96 1.70
N ILE A 55 6.77 -4.54 2.97
CA ILE A 55 8.02 -4.04 3.60
C ILE A 55 9.09 -5.11 3.52
N ASN A 56 8.78 -6.34 3.95
CA ASN A 56 9.74 -7.44 3.96
C ASN A 56 10.20 -7.79 2.54
N PHE A 57 9.28 -7.78 1.57
CA PHE A 57 9.61 -8.04 0.17
C PHE A 57 10.57 -6.98 -0.38
N LEU A 58 10.28 -5.69 -0.15
CA LEU A 58 11.16 -4.59 -0.54
C LEU A 58 12.54 -4.73 0.10
N THR A 59 12.62 -4.89 1.42
CA THR A 59 13.91 -4.91 2.12
C THR A 59 14.74 -6.15 1.79
N THR A 60 14.10 -7.28 1.49
CA THR A 60 14.81 -8.52 1.13
C THR A 60 15.38 -8.46 -0.28
N LEU A 61 14.62 -7.96 -1.25
CA LEU A 61 15.04 -8.01 -2.66
C LEU A 61 15.85 -6.81 -3.11
N SER A 62 15.86 -5.70 -2.36
CA SER A 62 16.48 -4.46 -2.84
C SER A 62 17.99 -4.51 -3.03
N GLY A 63 18.68 -5.48 -2.42
CA GLY A 63 20.09 -5.77 -2.66
C GLY A 63 20.37 -6.71 -3.84
N GLU A 64 19.34 -7.30 -4.44
CA GLU A 64 19.48 -8.30 -5.50
C GLU A 64 19.56 -7.64 -6.88
N GLU A 65 20.52 -8.07 -7.71
CA GLU A 65 20.77 -7.51 -9.04
C GLU A 65 19.51 -7.56 -9.95
N ILE A 66 18.68 -8.60 -9.80
CA ILE A 66 17.45 -8.77 -10.57
C ILE A 66 16.36 -7.76 -10.21
N PHE A 67 16.47 -7.15 -9.02
CA PHE A 67 15.46 -6.27 -8.47
C PHE A 67 15.85 -4.80 -8.68
N LYS A 68 15.36 -4.25 -9.80
CA LYS A 68 15.68 -2.89 -10.24
C LYS A 68 14.81 -1.82 -9.56
N PRO A 69 15.25 -0.54 -9.51
CA PRO A 69 14.50 0.55 -8.88
C PRO A 69 13.04 0.66 -9.31
N ARG A 70 12.75 0.42 -10.60
CA ARG A 70 11.37 0.42 -11.12
C ARG A 70 10.43 -0.56 -10.41
N HIS A 71 10.93 -1.70 -9.93
CA HIS A 71 10.11 -2.67 -9.22
C HIS A 71 9.73 -2.15 -7.82
N ALA A 72 10.67 -1.48 -7.13
CA ALA A 72 10.40 -0.83 -5.87
C ALA A 72 9.35 0.29 -6.03
N TYR A 73 9.42 1.10 -7.09
CA TYR A 73 8.39 2.12 -7.35
C TYR A 73 6.99 1.54 -7.56
N MET A 74 6.87 0.40 -8.25
CA MET A 74 5.58 -0.27 -8.43
C MET A 74 4.96 -0.68 -7.09
N ILE A 75 5.78 -1.24 -6.19
CA ILE A 75 5.31 -1.68 -4.87
C ILE A 75 4.96 -0.46 -4.01
N LEU A 76 5.84 0.55 -3.93
CA LEU A 76 5.58 1.77 -3.16
C LEU A 76 4.31 2.49 -3.63
N ARG A 77 4.07 2.53 -4.95
CA ARG A 77 2.85 3.11 -5.53
C ARG A 77 1.61 2.37 -5.06
N ASP A 78 1.64 1.05 -5.04
CA ASP A 78 0.53 0.23 -4.56
C ASP A 78 0.33 0.41 -3.06
N MET A 79 1.39 0.31 -2.26
CA MET A 79 1.35 0.54 -0.82
C MET A 79 0.71 1.89 -0.46
N ILE A 80 1.02 2.98 -1.19
CA ILE A 80 0.38 4.28 -0.95
C ILE A 80 -1.12 4.23 -1.27
N GLU A 81 -1.51 3.63 -2.40
CA GLU A 81 -2.93 3.47 -2.74
C GLU A 81 -3.66 2.70 -1.64
N GLN A 82 -3.07 1.59 -1.16
CA GLN A 82 -3.66 0.78 -0.09
C GLN A 82 -3.71 1.52 1.25
N VAL A 83 -2.68 2.29 1.61
CA VAL A 83 -2.69 3.09 2.85
C VAL A 83 -3.71 4.23 2.78
N ILE A 84 -3.88 4.89 1.64
CA ILE A 84 -4.95 5.89 1.45
C ILE A 84 -6.33 5.22 1.62
N GLU A 85 -6.56 4.05 1.01
CA GLU A 85 -7.84 3.31 1.15
C GLU A 85 -8.06 2.85 2.61
N PHE A 86 -7.01 2.37 3.29
CA PHE A 86 -7.06 2.01 4.71
C PHE A 86 -7.51 3.17 5.60
N ILE A 87 -6.81 4.31 5.51
CA ILE A 87 -7.12 5.50 6.32
C ILE A 87 -8.55 5.97 6.03
N TYR A 88 -8.97 5.91 4.77
CA TYR A 88 -10.32 6.24 4.35
C TYR A 88 -11.36 5.29 4.99
N LEU A 89 -11.13 3.98 5.00
CA LEU A 89 -12.03 3.00 5.65
C LEU A 89 -12.09 3.17 7.17
N MET A 90 -10.97 3.53 7.81
CA MET A 90 -10.96 3.81 9.26
C MET A 90 -11.75 5.07 9.60
N LYS A 91 -11.80 6.06 8.69
CA LYS A 91 -12.64 7.24 8.81
C LYS A 91 -14.13 6.97 8.51
N HIS A 92 -14.43 6.01 7.63
CA HIS A 92 -15.77 5.64 7.18
C HIS A 92 -16.05 4.15 7.37
N PRO A 93 -16.14 3.67 8.63
CA PRO A 93 -16.27 2.24 8.92
C PRO A 93 -17.58 1.63 8.40
N ASP A 94 -18.61 2.44 8.14
CA ASP A 94 -19.86 2.04 7.49
C ASP A 94 -19.65 1.48 6.07
N LEU A 95 -18.53 1.80 5.43
CA LEU A 95 -18.18 1.32 4.09
C LEU A 95 -17.42 -0.01 4.08
N ILE A 96 -17.02 -0.54 5.25
CA ILE A 96 -16.22 -1.77 5.33
C ILE A 96 -16.96 -2.97 4.73
N ALA A 97 -18.26 -3.11 4.97
CA ALA A 97 -19.04 -4.21 4.40
C ALA A 97 -19.08 -4.15 2.86
N GLU A 98 -19.20 -2.95 2.27
CA GLU A 98 -19.13 -2.78 0.82
C GLU A 98 -17.72 -3.06 0.28
N PHE A 99 -16.69 -2.60 0.98
CA PHE A 99 -15.29 -2.89 0.65
C PHE A 99 -15.01 -4.40 0.61
N MET A 100 -15.54 -5.13 1.58
CA MET A 100 -15.39 -6.59 1.69
C MET A 100 -16.34 -7.37 0.76
N GLY A 101 -17.22 -6.68 0.03
CA GLY A 101 -18.06 -7.28 -0.99
C GLY A 101 -19.34 -7.94 -0.48
N ASP A 102 -19.87 -7.52 0.67
CA ASP A 102 -21.12 -8.05 1.24
C ASP A 102 -22.31 -8.00 0.26
N LYS A 103 -22.31 -7.01 -0.65
CA LYS A 103 -23.38 -6.80 -1.64
C LYS A 103 -23.10 -7.41 -3.01
N ILE A 104 -22.02 -8.17 -3.18
CA ILE A 104 -21.65 -8.74 -4.48
C ILE A 104 -22.57 -9.90 -4.85
N ASP A 105 -23.20 -9.80 -6.01
CA ASP A 105 -23.97 -10.90 -6.60
C ASP A 105 -23.03 -11.89 -7.31
N ASN A 106 -22.58 -12.91 -6.59
CA ASN A 106 -21.67 -13.95 -7.08
C ASN A 106 -22.22 -14.72 -8.30
N SER A 107 -23.54 -14.75 -8.52
CA SER A 107 -24.12 -15.42 -9.69
C SER A 107 -23.76 -14.73 -11.02
N LYS A 108 -23.37 -13.45 -10.97
CA LYS A 108 -22.95 -12.64 -12.13
C LYS A 108 -21.46 -12.77 -12.43
N ILE A 109 -20.71 -13.48 -11.60
CA ILE A 109 -19.28 -13.72 -11.77
C ILE A 109 -19.11 -15.01 -12.56
N THR A 110 -18.68 -14.89 -13.81
CA THR A 110 -18.52 -16.05 -14.70
C THR A 110 -17.11 -16.10 -15.29
N ALA A 111 -16.60 -17.33 -15.47
CA ALA A 111 -15.30 -17.57 -16.07
C ALA A 111 -15.24 -17.16 -17.56
N ASN A 112 -16.38 -17.10 -18.23
CA ASN A 112 -16.47 -16.79 -19.67
C ASN A 112 -16.26 -15.30 -19.99
N THR A 113 -16.35 -14.41 -18.99
CA THR A 113 -16.12 -12.97 -19.16
C THR A 113 -15.19 -12.44 -18.06
N PRO A 114 -13.92 -12.88 -18.01
CA PRO A 114 -13.04 -12.66 -16.85
C PRO A 114 -12.78 -11.18 -16.56
N VAL A 115 -12.62 -10.34 -17.59
CA VAL A 115 -12.44 -8.89 -17.43
C VAL A 115 -13.66 -8.24 -16.78
N LYS A 116 -14.86 -8.57 -17.27
CA LYS A 116 -16.11 -8.03 -16.70
C LYS A 116 -16.28 -8.52 -15.26
N SER A 117 -16.07 -9.80 -15.02
CA SER A 117 -16.16 -10.40 -13.68
C SER A 117 -15.21 -9.72 -12.68
N THR A 118 -13.98 -9.44 -13.10
CA THR A 118 -12.99 -8.71 -12.28
C THR A 118 -13.43 -7.26 -12.03
N HIS A 119 -13.95 -6.56 -13.05
CA HIS A 119 -14.50 -5.22 -12.87
C HIS A 119 -15.65 -5.19 -11.85
N ARG A 120 -16.51 -6.22 -11.84
CA ARG A 120 -17.59 -6.33 -10.84
C ARG A 120 -17.03 -6.44 -9.42
N LEU A 121 -16.06 -7.33 -9.21
CA LEU A 121 -15.39 -7.52 -7.92
C LEU A 121 -14.63 -6.27 -7.45
N GLY A 122 -14.02 -5.55 -8.39
CA GLY A 122 -13.22 -4.36 -8.10
C GLY A 122 -14.06 -3.10 -7.83
N ASN A 123 -15.00 -2.80 -8.73
CA ASN A 123 -15.68 -1.51 -8.78
C ASN A 123 -17.14 -1.59 -8.35
N GLU A 124 -17.87 -2.62 -8.79
CA GLU A 124 -19.33 -2.75 -8.55
C GLU A 124 -19.67 -3.30 -7.16
N ARG A 125 -18.66 -3.61 -6.33
CA ARG A 125 -18.88 -3.94 -4.91
C ARG A 125 -19.37 -2.75 -4.09
N TYR A 126 -19.11 -1.53 -4.57
CA TYR A 126 -19.57 -0.28 -3.95
C TYR A 126 -20.88 0.18 -4.59
N SER A 127 -21.87 0.55 -3.77
CA SER A 127 -23.23 0.91 -4.24
C SER A 127 -23.25 2.13 -5.18
N GLY A 128 -22.20 2.96 -5.18
CA GLY A 128 -22.00 4.12 -6.06
C GLY A 128 -20.75 4.08 -6.93
N GLY A 129 -20.10 2.90 -7.04
CA GLY A 129 -18.76 2.75 -7.63
C GLY A 129 -17.63 3.06 -6.65
N ARG A 130 -16.43 2.52 -6.93
CA ARG A 130 -15.22 2.76 -6.11
C ARG A 130 -14.81 4.22 -6.23
N LYS A 131 -14.65 4.89 -5.09
CA LYS A 131 -14.05 6.23 -5.07
C LYS A 131 -12.62 6.15 -5.59
N SER A 132 -12.21 7.13 -6.38
CA SER A 132 -10.82 7.22 -6.83
C SER A 132 -9.87 7.51 -5.67
N VAL A 133 -8.59 7.14 -5.81
CA VAL A 133 -7.53 7.45 -4.83
C VAL A 133 -7.48 8.95 -4.50
N SER A 134 -7.67 9.80 -5.51
CA SER A 134 -7.73 11.26 -5.35
C SER A 134 -8.90 11.72 -4.47
N GLU A 135 -10.05 11.07 -4.60
CA GLU A 135 -11.24 11.39 -3.81
C GLU A 135 -11.09 10.92 -2.36
N MET A 136 -10.53 9.72 -2.16
CA MET A 136 -10.23 9.20 -0.82
C MET A 136 -9.19 10.09 -0.13
N ALA A 137 -8.08 10.41 -0.79
CA ALA A 137 -7.05 11.29 -0.27
C ALA A 137 -7.58 12.68 0.11
N ARG A 138 -8.46 13.26 -0.73
CA ARG A 138 -9.11 14.55 -0.41
C ARG A 138 -9.92 14.47 0.87
N ASP A 139 -10.67 13.39 1.03
CA ASP A 139 -11.54 13.19 2.17
C ASP A 139 -10.75 13.06 3.47
N ILE A 140 -9.65 12.30 3.46
CA ILE A 140 -8.81 12.08 4.64
C ILE A 140 -7.79 13.22 4.90
N GLY A 141 -7.76 14.26 4.05
CA GLY A 141 -6.84 15.39 4.20
C GLY A 141 -5.44 15.15 3.64
N GLU A 142 -5.21 14.07 2.90
CA GLU A 142 -3.92 13.66 2.32
C GLU A 142 -3.79 14.00 0.82
N LYS A 143 -4.60 14.95 0.33
CA LYS A 143 -4.56 15.39 -1.08
C LYS A 143 -3.59 16.53 -1.36
N ASN A 144 -3.42 17.44 -0.41
CA ASN A 144 -2.62 18.65 -0.63
C ASN A 144 -1.46 18.68 0.36
N LEU A 145 -0.30 19.11 -0.11
CA LEU A 145 0.90 19.30 0.69
C LEU A 145 0.62 20.12 1.96
N SER A 146 1.04 19.58 3.11
CA SER A 146 1.19 20.36 4.33
C SER A 146 2.58 21.01 4.34
N GLU A 147 2.77 22.14 5.01
CA GLU A 147 4.07 22.85 5.04
C GLU A 147 5.24 22.04 5.62
N LYS A 148 5.01 20.85 6.21
CA LYS A 148 6.02 20.08 6.95
C LYS A 148 6.34 18.70 6.37
N GLN A 149 5.41 18.08 5.63
CA GLN A 149 5.61 16.77 5.02
C GLN A 149 4.74 16.65 3.75
N PRO A 150 5.23 15.95 2.71
CA PRO A 150 4.44 15.69 1.50
C PRO A 150 3.19 14.87 1.86
N ALA A 151 2.08 15.15 1.18
CA ALA A 151 0.86 14.39 1.35
C ALA A 151 0.98 13.04 0.62
N LEU A 152 0.29 12.00 1.11
CA LEU A 152 0.34 10.67 0.46
C LEU A 152 -0.06 10.74 -1.01
N TYR A 153 -1.03 11.59 -1.37
CA TYR A 153 -1.45 11.71 -2.76
C TYR A 153 -0.39 12.35 -3.67
N ASP A 154 0.40 13.28 -3.17
CA ASP A 154 1.48 13.88 -3.96
C ASP A 154 2.53 12.81 -4.32
N ILE A 155 2.90 11.98 -3.34
CA ILE A 155 3.83 10.86 -3.55
C ILE A 155 3.20 9.82 -4.50
N TYR A 156 1.92 9.49 -4.33
CA TYR A 156 1.20 8.61 -5.25
C TYR A 156 1.25 9.11 -6.70
N GLN A 157 1.10 10.43 -6.92
CA GLN A 157 1.16 11.01 -8.26
C GLN A 157 2.56 10.88 -8.85
N LEU A 158 3.60 11.21 -8.07
CA LEU A 158 5.00 11.04 -8.50
C LEU A 158 5.29 9.59 -8.88
N LEU A 159 4.97 8.64 -7.99
CA LEU A 159 5.20 7.23 -8.25
C LEU A 159 4.35 6.69 -9.41
N SER A 160 3.16 7.25 -9.65
CA SER A 160 2.36 6.88 -10.82
C SER A 160 3.03 7.30 -12.13
N GLU A 161 3.68 8.47 -12.18
CA GLU A 161 4.47 8.88 -13.34
C GLU A 161 5.72 8.00 -13.53
N GLU A 162 6.41 7.65 -12.45
CA GLU A 162 7.53 6.68 -12.47
C GLU A 162 7.08 5.32 -13.02
N CYS A 163 5.91 4.83 -12.60
CA CYS A 163 5.36 3.56 -13.06
C CYS A 163 4.94 3.60 -14.54
N HIS A 164 4.21 4.64 -14.96
CA HIS A 164 3.74 4.81 -16.33
C HIS A 164 4.89 4.95 -17.34
N ASN A 165 5.99 5.55 -16.91
CA ASN A 165 7.18 5.78 -17.73
C ASN A 165 8.35 4.87 -17.34
N SER A 166 8.07 3.74 -16.67
CA SER A 166 9.09 2.89 -16.04
C SER A 166 10.18 2.38 -17.00
N TYR A 167 9.84 2.05 -18.25
CA TYR A 167 10.83 1.66 -19.25
C TYR A 167 11.65 2.84 -19.77
N PHE A 168 11.03 4.02 -19.87
CA PHE A 168 11.76 5.23 -20.26
C PHE A 168 12.81 5.59 -19.21
N PHE A 169 12.42 5.66 -17.93
CA PHE A 169 13.35 5.95 -16.85
C PHE A 169 14.41 4.85 -16.67
N SER A 170 14.03 3.57 -16.78
CA SER A 170 15.00 2.47 -16.73
C SER A 170 16.03 2.54 -17.87
N ASN A 171 15.67 3.01 -19.06
CA ASN A 171 16.64 3.21 -20.14
C ASN A 171 17.60 4.36 -19.84
N LEU A 172 17.11 5.45 -19.22
CA LEU A 172 17.98 6.56 -18.78
C LEU A 172 18.95 6.10 -17.69
N ASP A 173 18.48 5.28 -16.76
CA ASP A 173 19.31 4.67 -15.74
C ASP A 173 20.43 3.84 -16.38
N ASN A 174 20.11 2.89 -17.26
CA ASN A 174 21.09 2.04 -17.94
C ASN A 174 22.15 2.84 -18.72
N LEU A 175 21.76 3.95 -19.36
CA LEU A 175 22.70 4.85 -20.02
C LEU A 175 23.65 5.48 -19.00
N GLY A 176 23.12 5.97 -17.88
CA GLY A 176 23.92 6.51 -16.77
C GLY A 176 24.86 5.47 -16.14
N GLU A 177 24.43 4.21 -16.01
CA GLU A 177 25.29 3.12 -15.53
C GLU A 177 26.44 2.83 -16.50
N THR A 178 26.16 2.87 -17.81
CA THR A 178 27.17 2.67 -18.85
C THR A 178 28.21 3.80 -18.86
N GLU A 179 27.77 5.04 -18.61
CA GLU A 179 28.64 6.22 -18.57
C GLU A 179 29.44 6.33 -17.27
N ASN A 180 28.84 5.99 -16.12
CA ASN A 180 29.42 6.23 -14.80
C ASN A 180 29.96 4.97 -14.11
N GLY A 181 29.68 3.78 -14.64
CA GLY A 181 30.12 2.49 -14.09
C GLY A 181 29.46 2.10 -12.76
N GLU A 182 28.41 2.82 -12.33
CA GLU A 182 27.69 2.55 -11.10
C GLU A 182 26.31 1.97 -11.39
N GLU A 183 26.07 0.74 -10.98
CA GLU A 183 24.75 0.10 -11.03
C GLU A 183 23.78 0.75 -10.02
N LYS A 184 22.56 1.03 -10.47
CA LYS A 184 21.47 1.49 -9.61
C LYS A 184 20.74 0.31 -8.99
N LEU A 185 21.01 0.09 -7.71
CA LEU A 185 20.26 -0.86 -6.89
C LEU A 185 18.94 -0.24 -6.40
N ALA A 186 17.96 -1.11 -6.17
CA ALA A 186 16.67 -0.71 -5.61
C ALA A 186 16.77 -0.41 -4.10
N LEU A 187 15.70 0.17 -3.57
CA LEU A 187 15.64 0.91 -2.32
C LEU A 187 16.70 2.02 -2.32
N THR A 188 16.51 2.98 -3.22
CA THR A 188 17.24 4.26 -3.16
C THR A 188 16.88 5.02 -1.89
N GLU A 189 17.65 6.04 -1.52
CA GLU A 189 17.34 6.89 -0.37
C GLU A 189 15.92 7.49 -0.46
N GLU A 190 15.54 7.95 -1.65
CA GLU A 190 14.20 8.47 -1.93
C GLU A 190 13.11 7.40 -1.72
N GLN A 191 13.32 6.19 -2.22
CA GLN A 191 12.39 5.07 -2.03
C GLN A 191 12.24 4.71 -0.56
N ALA A 192 13.33 4.73 0.20
CA ALA A 192 13.30 4.51 1.64
C ALA A 192 12.55 5.62 2.38
N GLN A 193 12.71 6.89 1.98
CA GLN A 193 11.95 8.01 2.54
C GLN A 193 10.45 7.84 2.29
N TYR A 194 10.04 7.47 1.07
CA TYR A 194 8.64 7.17 0.78
C TYR A 194 8.11 6.01 1.63
N LEU A 195 8.88 4.93 1.76
CA LEU A 195 8.51 3.80 2.60
C LEU A 195 8.29 4.22 4.07
N MET A 196 9.16 5.06 4.62
CA MET A 196 9.00 5.55 5.99
C MET A 196 7.76 6.43 6.16
N ILE A 197 7.43 7.28 5.19
CA ILE A 197 6.22 8.12 5.22
C ILE A 197 4.96 7.24 5.18
N ILE A 198 4.95 6.20 4.33
CA ILE A 198 3.86 5.22 4.24
C ILE A 198 3.64 4.53 5.59
N ILE A 199 4.72 4.03 6.19
CA ILE A 199 4.69 3.36 7.50
C ILE A 199 4.17 4.30 8.58
N GLU A 200 4.69 5.53 8.65
CA GLU A 200 4.28 6.53 9.63
C GLU A 200 2.77 6.79 9.54
N ARG A 201 2.27 7.11 8.34
CA ARG A 201 0.84 7.41 8.12
C ARG A 201 -0.08 6.23 8.39
N PHE A 202 0.34 5.02 8.01
CA PHE A 202 -0.41 3.82 8.36
C PHE A 202 -0.50 3.63 9.87
N MET A 203 0.64 3.71 10.55
CA MET A 203 0.73 3.45 11.99
C MET A 203 -0.01 4.49 12.83
N ASP A 204 -0.04 5.75 12.40
CA ASP A 204 -0.79 6.82 13.08
C ASP A 204 -2.28 6.50 13.21
N VAL A 205 -2.86 5.83 12.22
CA VAL A 205 -4.28 5.43 12.22
C VAL A 205 -4.47 4.04 12.79
N TYR A 206 -3.55 3.12 12.52
CA TYR A 206 -3.61 1.73 13.01
C TYR A 206 -3.55 1.64 14.55
N ARG A 207 -2.80 2.53 15.22
CA ARG A 207 -2.65 2.58 16.68
C ARG A 207 -3.86 3.13 17.44
N GLN A 208 -4.74 3.87 16.76
CA GLN A 208 -5.97 4.42 17.36
C GLN A 208 -7.01 3.33 17.54
#